data_AF-A0AAN1XTI0-F1
#
_entry.id   AF-A0AAN1XTI0-F1
#
_cell.length_a   1.000
_cell.length_b   1.000
_cell.length_c   1.000
_cell.angle_alpha   90.00
_cell.angle_beta   90.00
_cell.angle_gamma   90.00
#
_symmetry.space_group_name_H-M   'P 1'
#
loop_
_entity.id
_entity.type
_entity.pdbx_description
1 polymer ?
#
loop_
_entity_poly.entity_id
_entity_poly.type
_entity_poly.pdbx_seq_one_letter_code
_entity_poly.pdbx_strand_id
1 'polypeptide(L)'
;MPAALAPFVLASLLPAYVGALRAFDPALDNARALRLAARVVTEADAARIDARLIVALVAVESSWNPDAVSRAGARGLGQLMPATANDLRVDPADPDANLHGTVVYLAALIARYGGYAPQERYERAIGAYNAGAGAVDRYRGVPPWVETRLYVRRVIGLWRRLCGD
;
A
#
# COMPACT_ATOMS: atom_id res chain seq x y z
N MET A 1 -12.53 -19.17 -7.86
CA MET A 1 -12.08 -18.31 -6.74
C MET A 1 -10.95 -19.05 -6.04
N PRO A 2 -9.75 -18.46 -5.85
CA PRO A 2 -8.75 -19.07 -5.00
C PRO A 2 -9.33 -19.25 -3.59
N ALA A 3 -8.93 -20.32 -2.90
CA ALA A 3 -9.33 -20.53 -1.52
C ALA A 3 -8.75 -19.40 -0.65
N ALA A 4 -9.56 -18.88 0.28
CA ALA A 4 -9.10 -17.90 1.24
C ALA A 4 -7.93 -18.46 2.07
N LEU A 5 -7.00 -17.60 2.47
CA LEU A 5 -5.90 -17.95 3.36
C LEU A 5 -6.36 -18.76 4.56
N ALA A 6 -5.74 -19.93 4.78
CA ALA A 6 -6.09 -20.79 5.89
C ALA A 6 -5.86 -20.08 7.24
N PRO A 7 -6.76 -20.22 8.24
CA PRO A 7 -6.65 -19.51 9.52
C PRO A 7 -5.31 -19.72 10.26
N PHE A 8 -4.75 -20.93 10.19
CA PHE A 8 -3.45 -21.23 10.80
C PHE A 8 -2.29 -20.47 10.12
N VAL A 9 -2.35 -20.30 8.80
CA VAL A 9 -1.35 -19.52 8.05
C VAL A 9 -1.47 -18.04 8.39
N LEU A 10 -2.69 -17.51 8.49
CA LEU A 10 -2.89 -16.14 8.95
C LEU A 10 -2.27 -15.94 10.34
N ALA A 11 -2.62 -16.80 11.30
CA ALA A 11 -2.14 -16.70 12.67
C ALA A 11 -0.60 -16.75 12.80
N SER A 12 0.07 -17.57 11.98
CA SER A 12 1.54 -17.67 12.00
C SER A 12 2.25 -16.43 11.43
N LEU A 13 1.59 -15.68 10.55
CA LEU A 13 2.13 -14.45 9.96
C LEU A 13 1.93 -13.21 10.86
N LEU A 14 0.87 -13.17 11.67
CA LEU A 14 0.51 -11.98 12.45
C LEU A 14 1.66 -11.40 13.29
N PRO A 15 2.47 -12.16 14.03
CA PRO A 15 3.53 -11.58 14.86
C PRO A 15 4.53 -10.75 14.06
N ALA A 16 4.90 -11.22 12.86
CA ALA A 16 5.85 -10.52 11.99
C ALA A 16 5.27 -9.19 11.49
N TYR A 17 4.01 -9.20 11.03
CA TYR A 17 3.35 -7.98 10.55
C TYR A 17 3.04 -7.00 11.68
N VAL A 18 2.62 -7.47 12.85
CA VAL A 18 2.47 -6.61 14.05
C VAL A 18 3.80 -5.93 14.39
N GLY A 19 4.91 -6.68 14.37
CA GLY A 19 6.25 -6.13 14.58
C GLY A 19 6.62 -5.07 13.54
N ALA A 20 6.36 -5.35 12.25
CA ALA A 20 6.64 -4.42 11.16
C ALA A 20 5.83 -3.11 11.27
N LEU A 21 4.53 -3.20 11.58
CA LEU A 21 3.66 -2.04 11.77
C LEU A 21 4.12 -1.17 12.94
N ARG A 22 4.49 -1.79 14.06
CA ARG A 22 4.98 -1.10 15.27
C ARG A 22 6.34 -0.43 15.10
N ALA A 23 7.13 -0.87 14.14
CA ALA A 23 8.37 -0.17 13.80
C ALA A 23 8.11 1.22 13.20
N PHE A 24 6.92 1.46 12.64
CA PHE A 24 6.50 2.74 12.06
C PHE A 24 5.57 3.53 12.99
N ASP A 25 4.68 2.85 13.70
CA ASP A 25 3.84 3.44 14.74
C ASP A 25 4.02 2.71 16.08
N PRO A 26 4.99 3.12 16.91
CA PRO A 26 5.22 2.52 18.23
C PRO A 26 4.05 2.69 19.19
N ALA A 27 3.12 3.63 18.94
CA ALA A 27 1.95 3.87 19.77
C ALA A 27 0.77 2.95 19.42
N LEU A 28 0.90 2.11 18.39
CA LEU A 28 -0.16 1.21 17.94
C LEU A 28 -0.47 0.13 18.99
N ASP A 29 -1.64 0.25 19.61
CA ASP A 29 -2.12 -0.71 20.60
C ASP A 29 -2.26 -2.14 20.02
N ASN A 30 -2.29 -3.14 20.90
CA ASN A 30 -2.31 -4.55 20.49
C ASN A 30 -3.52 -4.90 19.61
N ALA A 31 -4.71 -4.36 19.92
CA ALA A 31 -5.93 -4.72 19.21
C ALA A 31 -5.92 -4.15 17.79
N ARG A 32 -5.52 -2.88 17.65
CA ARG A 32 -5.36 -2.21 16.35
C ARG A 32 -4.25 -2.84 15.53
N ALA A 33 -3.10 -3.13 16.14
CA ALA A 33 -1.98 -3.77 15.44
C ALA A 33 -2.37 -5.15 14.87
N LEU A 34 -3.06 -5.97 15.67
CA LEU A 34 -3.54 -7.28 15.21
C LEU A 34 -4.58 -7.15 14.10
N ARG A 35 -5.54 -6.22 14.23
CA ARG A 35 -6.57 -5.97 13.21
C ARG A 35 -5.94 -5.54 11.88
N LEU A 36 -5.05 -4.54 11.91
CA LEU A 36 -4.39 -4.04 10.70
C LEU A 36 -3.45 -5.08 10.09
N ALA A 37 -2.67 -5.79 10.89
CA ALA A 37 -1.81 -6.88 10.41
C ALA A 37 -2.62 -7.99 9.74
N ALA A 38 -3.74 -8.40 10.35
CA ALA A 38 -4.64 -9.39 9.75
C ALA A 38 -5.21 -8.88 8.43
N ARG A 39 -5.65 -7.62 8.38
CA ARG A 39 -6.20 -6.99 7.19
C ARG A 39 -5.19 -6.90 6.06
N VAL A 40 -3.95 -6.50 6.36
CA VAL A 40 -2.85 -6.51 5.37
C VAL A 40 -2.70 -7.88 4.75
N VAL A 41 -2.59 -8.92 5.58
CA VAL A 41 -2.32 -10.29 5.11
C VAL A 41 -3.50 -10.83 4.28
N THR A 42 -4.75 -10.60 4.70
CA THR A 42 -5.92 -11.11 3.99
C THR A 42 -6.21 -10.35 2.70
N GLU A 43 -6.08 -9.02 2.69
CA GLU A 43 -6.27 -8.20 1.50
C GLU A 43 -5.15 -8.46 0.48
N ALA A 44 -3.90 -8.65 0.94
CA ALA A 44 -2.78 -9.03 0.10
C ALA A 44 -3.01 -10.37 -0.60
N ASP A 45 -3.47 -11.39 0.13
CA ASP A 45 -3.79 -12.71 -0.42
C ASP A 45 -4.91 -12.61 -1.47
N ALA A 46 -5.99 -11.89 -1.15
CA ALA A 46 -7.11 -11.67 -2.06
C ALA A 46 -6.69 -10.92 -3.34
N ALA A 47 -5.85 -9.90 -3.22
CA ALA A 47 -5.35 -9.10 -4.34
C ALA A 47 -4.17 -9.75 -5.07
N ARG A 48 -3.61 -10.85 -4.56
CA ARG A 48 -2.39 -11.52 -5.07
C ARG A 48 -1.19 -10.57 -5.11
N ILE A 49 -1.05 -9.74 -4.09
CA ILE A 49 0.05 -8.79 -3.91
C ILE A 49 0.89 -9.24 -2.72
N ASP A 50 2.19 -8.96 -2.75
CA ASP A 50 3.03 -9.14 -1.58
C ASP A 50 2.58 -8.21 -0.44
N ALA A 51 2.16 -8.77 0.69
CA ALA A 51 1.76 -8.01 1.87
C ALA A 51 2.84 -7.02 2.35
N ARG A 52 4.12 -7.33 2.16
CA ARG A 52 5.23 -6.42 2.50
C ARG A 52 5.28 -5.17 1.62
N LEU A 53 4.79 -5.25 0.37
CA LEU A 53 4.66 -4.07 -0.50
C LEU A 53 3.58 -3.13 0.04
N ILE A 54 2.45 -3.66 0.52
CA ILE A 54 1.39 -2.87 1.15
C ILE A 54 1.95 -2.18 2.41
N VAL A 55 2.70 -2.93 3.24
CA VAL A 55 3.36 -2.35 4.43
C VAL A 55 4.31 -1.22 4.05
N ALA A 56 5.15 -1.42 3.04
CA ALA A 56 6.09 -0.41 2.59
C ALA A 56 5.40 0.85 2.06
N LEU A 57 4.33 0.70 1.27
CA LEU A 57 3.58 1.82 0.74
C LEU A 57 2.90 2.62 1.85
N VAL A 58 2.14 1.97 2.72
CA VAL A 58 1.43 2.63 3.83
C VAL A 58 2.41 3.32 4.80
N ALA A 59 3.56 2.70 5.06
CA ALA A 59 4.60 3.31 5.89
C ALA A 59 5.16 4.61 5.27
N VAL A 60 5.30 4.68 3.94
CA VAL A 60 5.76 5.89 3.24
C VAL A 60 4.66 6.95 3.14
N GLU A 61 3.40 6.54 3.04
CA GLU A 61 2.26 7.46 2.94
C GLU A 61 1.94 8.15 4.27
N SER A 62 1.85 7.39 5.36
CA SER A 62 1.32 7.89 6.63
C SER A 62 2.14 7.50 7.85
N SER A 63 3.20 6.70 7.68
CA SER A 63 3.86 6.01 8.79
C SER A 63 2.86 5.25 9.68
N TRP A 64 1.86 4.63 9.03
CA TRP A 64 0.80 3.89 9.69
C TRP A 64 -0.14 4.73 10.57
N ASN A 65 -0.15 6.06 10.42
CA ASN A 65 -1.08 6.95 11.11
C ASN A 65 -2.47 6.97 10.41
N PRO A 66 -3.53 6.41 11.03
CA PRO A 66 -4.87 6.41 10.44
C PRO A 66 -5.52 7.80 10.34
N ASP A 67 -5.05 8.77 11.14
CA ASP A 67 -5.61 10.12 11.21
C ASP A 67 -4.84 11.11 10.32
N ALA A 68 -3.90 10.62 9.50
CA ALA A 68 -3.08 11.47 8.65
C ALA A 68 -3.91 12.22 7.60
N VAL A 69 -3.70 13.54 7.49
CA VAL A 69 -4.33 14.39 6.48
C VAL A 69 -3.26 15.25 5.80
N SER A 70 -3.13 15.15 4.48
CA SER A 70 -2.19 15.98 3.71
C SER A 70 -2.76 17.37 3.42
N ARG A 71 -1.88 18.31 3.05
CA ARG A 71 -2.28 19.65 2.59
C ARG A 71 -3.15 19.63 1.34
N ALA A 72 -3.02 18.60 0.51
CA ALA A 72 -3.84 18.41 -0.70
C ALA A 72 -5.18 17.71 -0.40
N GLY A 73 -5.41 17.29 0.85
CA GLY A 73 -6.64 16.62 1.27
C GLY A 73 -6.62 15.10 1.19
N ALA A 74 -5.45 14.49 0.95
CA ALA A 74 -5.27 13.04 1.05
C ALA A 74 -5.48 12.58 2.50
N ARG A 75 -6.10 11.42 2.73
CA ARG A 75 -6.51 10.96 4.07
C ARG A 75 -6.13 9.52 4.37
N GLY A 76 -5.86 9.26 5.64
CA GLY A 76 -5.72 7.93 6.22
C GLY A 76 -4.45 7.17 5.83
N LEU A 77 -4.47 5.86 6.08
CA LEU A 77 -3.30 4.97 5.99
C LEU A 77 -2.59 5.04 4.63
N GLY A 78 -3.32 4.91 3.53
CA GLY A 78 -2.75 5.01 2.17
C GLY A 78 -2.84 6.39 1.55
N GLN A 79 -3.19 7.43 2.33
CA GLN A 79 -3.33 8.80 1.83
C GLN A 79 -4.16 8.87 0.53
N LEU A 80 -5.37 8.30 0.56
CA LEU A 80 -6.25 8.33 -0.60
C LEU A 80 -6.73 9.76 -0.84
N MET A 81 -6.57 10.25 -2.06
CA MET A 81 -7.15 11.51 -2.50
C MET A 81 -8.69 11.41 -2.52
N PRO A 82 -9.44 12.50 -2.26
CA PRO A 82 -10.90 12.45 -2.20
C PRO A 82 -11.56 11.87 -3.45
N ALA A 83 -11.06 12.21 -4.64
CA ALA A 83 -11.56 11.66 -5.90
C ALA A 83 -11.33 10.14 -5.99
N THR A 84 -10.14 9.67 -5.63
CA THR A 84 -9.80 8.24 -5.60
C THR A 84 -10.66 7.48 -4.60
N ALA A 85 -10.86 8.01 -3.40
CA ALA A 85 -11.73 7.39 -2.40
C ALA A 85 -13.18 7.29 -2.88
N ASN A 86 -13.69 8.33 -3.56
CA ASN A 86 -15.02 8.34 -4.17
C ASN A 86 -15.16 7.29 -5.28
N ASP A 87 -14.17 7.20 -6.19
CA ASP A 87 -14.17 6.21 -7.27
C ASP A 87 -14.17 4.77 -6.73
N LEU A 88 -13.45 4.54 -5.62
CA LEU A 88 -13.39 3.27 -4.91
C LEU A 88 -14.58 3.03 -3.99
N ARG A 89 -15.42 4.04 -3.75
CA ARG A 89 -16.57 4.01 -2.82
C ARG A 89 -16.19 3.61 -1.39
N VAL A 90 -15.06 4.13 -0.92
CA VAL A 90 -14.57 3.93 0.46
C VAL A 90 -14.63 5.23 1.25
N ASP A 91 -14.89 5.14 2.55
CA ASP A 91 -14.64 6.27 3.46
C ASP A 91 -13.14 6.31 3.79
N PRO A 92 -12.39 7.33 3.34
CA PRO A 92 -10.96 7.39 3.59
C PRO A 92 -10.61 7.74 5.05
N ALA A 93 -11.58 8.12 5.89
CA ALA A 93 -11.38 8.34 7.32
C ALA A 93 -11.55 7.05 8.16
N ASP A 94 -12.22 6.03 7.64
CA ASP A 94 -12.25 4.71 8.25
C ASP A 94 -10.96 3.94 7.90
N PRO A 95 -10.12 3.55 8.87
CA PRO A 95 -8.82 2.95 8.58
C PRO A 95 -8.92 1.63 7.80
N ASP A 96 -9.99 0.88 8.04
CA ASP A 96 -10.24 -0.42 7.43
C ASP A 96 -10.67 -0.27 5.97
N ALA A 97 -11.59 0.66 5.68
CA ALA A 97 -12.00 1.01 4.33
C ALA A 97 -10.87 1.69 3.55
N ASN A 98 -10.07 2.53 4.20
CA ASN A 98 -8.90 3.18 3.61
C ASN A 98 -7.83 2.15 3.20
N LEU A 99 -7.50 1.20 4.08
CA LEU A 99 -6.55 0.14 3.77
C LEU A 99 -7.06 -0.75 2.62
N HIS A 100 -8.34 -1.12 2.62
CA HIS A 100 -8.94 -1.84 1.51
C HIS A 100 -8.84 -1.08 0.20
N GLY A 101 -9.26 0.19 0.17
CA GLY A 101 -9.16 1.05 -1.01
C GLY A 101 -7.72 1.20 -1.50
N THR A 102 -6.77 1.29 -0.57
CA THR A 102 -5.33 1.33 -0.87
C THR A 102 -4.85 0.08 -1.59
N VAL A 103 -5.22 -1.10 -1.09
CA VAL A 103 -4.85 -2.39 -1.71
C VAL A 103 -5.51 -2.54 -3.08
N VAL A 104 -6.80 -2.23 -3.19
CA VAL A 104 -7.55 -2.30 -4.46
C VAL A 104 -6.94 -1.37 -5.51
N TYR A 105 -6.61 -0.13 -5.12
CA TYR A 105 -6.03 0.84 -6.03
C TYR A 105 -4.63 0.41 -6.49
N LEU A 106 -3.77 -0.03 -5.55
CA LEU A 106 -2.45 -0.55 -5.88
C LEU A 106 -2.54 -1.78 -6.80
N ALA A 107 -3.47 -2.70 -6.55
CA ALA A 107 -3.73 -3.87 -7.40
C ALA A 107 -4.09 -3.47 -8.83
N ALA A 108 -5.01 -2.51 -8.97
CA ALA A 108 -5.43 -2.00 -10.28
C ALA A 108 -4.25 -1.39 -11.05
N LEU A 109 -3.36 -0.66 -10.36
CA LEU A 109 -2.16 -0.08 -10.96
C LEU A 109 -1.14 -1.15 -11.36
N ILE A 110 -0.88 -2.15 -10.51
CA ILE A 110 0.01 -3.28 -10.85
C ILE A 110 -0.52 -4.03 -12.08
N ALA A 111 -1.83 -4.27 -12.14
CA ALA A 111 -2.49 -4.91 -13.27
C ALA A 111 -2.39 -4.06 -14.55
N ARG A 112 -2.61 -2.74 -14.45
CA ARG A 112 -2.46 -1.79 -15.58
C ARG A 112 -1.09 -1.90 -16.24
N TYR A 113 -0.03 -2.05 -15.45
CA TYR A 113 1.34 -2.18 -15.96
C TYR A 113 1.81 -3.64 -16.11
N GLY A 114 0.88 -4.59 -16.14
CA GLY A 114 1.17 -6.03 -16.22
C GLY A 114 1.96 -6.46 -17.46
N GLY A 115 1.96 -5.66 -18.54
CA GLY A 115 2.74 -5.93 -19.75
C GLY A 115 4.25 -5.66 -19.63
N TYR A 116 4.70 -5.00 -18.56
CA TYR A 116 6.12 -4.68 -18.35
C TYR A 116 6.83 -5.76 -17.54
N ALA A 117 8.18 -5.78 -17.64
CA ALA A 117 9.03 -6.59 -16.79
C ALA A 117 8.73 -6.34 -15.30
N PRO A 118 8.91 -7.33 -14.41
CA PRO A 118 8.46 -7.22 -13.02
C PRO A 118 8.94 -5.94 -12.31
N GLN A 119 10.22 -5.60 -12.42
CA GLN A 119 10.77 -4.40 -11.79
C GLN A 119 10.10 -3.11 -12.31
N GLU A 120 10.06 -2.94 -13.63
CA GLU A 120 9.43 -1.76 -14.25
C GLU A 120 7.94 -1.67 -13.93
N ARG A 121 7.23 -2.80 -13.88
CA ARG A 121 5.82 -2.86 -13.51
C ARG A 121 5.57 -2.28 -12.11
N TYR A 122 6.35 -2.70 -11.12
CA TYR A 122 6.20 -2.18 -9.75
C TYR A 122 6.61 -0.71 -9.66
N GLU A 123 7.71 -0.31 -10.30
CA GLU A 123 8.13 1.10 -10.33
C GLU A 123 7.07 2.01 -10.97
N ARG A 124 6.43 1.57 -12.07
CA ARG A 124 5.33 2.29 -12.73
C ARG A 124 4.07 2.33 -11.87
N ALA A 125 3.70 1.21 -11.24
CA ALA A 125 2.52 1.14 -10.38
C ALA A 125 2.66 2.08 -9.17
N ILE A 126 3.81 2.04 -8.49
CA ILE A 126 4.11 2.92 -7.35
C ILE A 126 4.22 4.38 -7.80
N GLY A 127 4.85 4.63 -8.95
CA GLY A 127 4.90 5.97 -9.54
C GLY A 127 3.51 6.51 -9.87
N ALA A 128 2.61 5.66 -10.37
CA ALA A 128 1.23 6.02 -10.70
C ALA A 128 0.36 6.23 -9.47
N TYR A 129 0.66 5.52 -8.37
CA TYR A 129 0.00 5.74 -7.09
C TYR A 129 0.22 7.18 -6.61
N ASN A 130 1.47 7.66 -6.71
CA ASN A 130 1.86 9.02 -6.28
C ASN A 130 1.54 10.12 -7.31
N ALA A 131 1.89 9.92 -8.58
CA ALA A 131 1.82 10.95 -9.63
C ALA A 131 0.55 10.87 -10.51
N GLY A 132 -0.27 9.83 -10.31
CA GLY A 132 -1.37 9.49 -11.20
C GLY A 132 -0.93 8.69 -12.42
N ALA A 133 -1.76 7.72 -12.83
CA ALA A 133 -1.47 6.84 -13.96
C ALA A 133 -1.29 7.59 -15.29
N GLY A 134 -2.10 8.62 -15.54
CA GLY A 134 -2.00 9.42 -16.77
C GLY A 134 -0.66 10.14 -16.93
N ALA A 135 0.02 10.51 -15.83
CA ALA A 135 1.36 11.05 -15.89
C ALA A 135 2.37 9.96 -16.29
N VAL A 136 2.33 8.80 -15.62
CA VAL A 136 3.22 7.67 -15.92
C VAL A 136 3.07 7.20 -17.37
N ASP A 137 1.84 7.14 -17.89
CA ASP A 137 1.57 6.77 -19.28
C ASP A 137 2.16 7.79 -20.26
N ARG A 138 1.97 9.10 -20.00
CA ARG A 138 2.49 10.18 -20.84
C ARG A 138 4.01 10.17 -20.92
N TYR A 139 4.68 9.95 -19.78
CA TYR A 139 6.13 9.86 -19.71
C TYR A 139 6.68 8.49 -20.10
N ARG A 140 5.82 7.51 -20.41
CA ARG A 140 6.18 6.11 -20.67
C ARG A 140 7.07 5.54 -19.56
N GLY A 141 6.84 5.94 -18.32
CA GLY A 141 7.65 5.58 -17.15
C GLY A 141 7.38 6.51 -15.97
N VAL A 142 8.11 6.33 -14.87
CA VAL A 142 8.02 7.24 -13.73
C VAL A 142 8.40 8.66 -14.19
N PRO A 143 7.53 9.68 -14.02
CA PRO A 143 7.83 11.05 -14.42
C PRO A 143 9.15 11.54 -13.82
N PRO A 144 9.89 12.43 -14.51
CA PRO A 144 11.18 12.95 -14.05
C PRO A 144 11.04 13.96 -12.89
N TRP A 145 9.95 13.89 -12.12
CA TRP A 145 9.71 14.72 -10.94
C TRP A 145 10.50 14.17 -9.77
N VAL A 146 11.26 15.05 -9.11
CA VAL A 146 12.14 14.67 -8.01
C VAL A 146 11.35 13.96 -6.91
N GLU A 147 10.19 14.51 -6.54
CA GLU A 147 9.31 13.95 -5.51
C GLU A 147 8.86 12.52 -5.84
N THR A 148 8.31 12.28 -7.04
CA THR A 148 7.83 10.95 -7.44
C THR A 148 8.97 9.93 -7.53
N ARG A 149 10.14 10.31 -8.05
CA ARG A 149 11.31 9.40 -8.10
C ARG A 149 11.78 9.04 -6.69
N LEU A 150 11.78 9.99 -5.76
CA LEU A 150 12.11 9.73 -4.35
C LEU A 150 11.05 8.87 -3.68
N TYR A 151 9.76 9.08 -3.97
CA TYR A 151 8.67 8.25 -3.49
C TYR A 151 8.84 6.79 -3.93
N VAL A 152 9.03 6.54 -5.24
CA VAL A 152 9.25 5.19 -5.77
C VAL A 152 10.46 4.52 -5.12
N ARG A 153 11.58 5.24 -5.00
CA ARG A 153 12.80 4.74 -4.33
C ARG A 153 12.54 4.36 -2.87
N ARG A 154 11.78 5.18 -2.12
CA ARG A 154 11.45 4.92 -0.71
C ARG A 154 10.60 3.66 -0.56
N VAL A 155 9.53 3.53 -1.34
CA VAL A 155 8.64 2.36 -1.27
C VAL A 155 9.36 1.08 -1.70
N ILE A 156 10.03 1.06 -2.86
CA ILE A 156 10.78 -0.12 -3.33
C ILE A 156 11.89 -0.49 -2.36
N GLY A 157 12.65 0.50 -1.89
CA GLY A 157 13.75 0.27 -0.95
C GLY A 157 13.28 -0.29 0.38
N LEU A 158 12.14 0.18 0.89
CA LEU A 158 11.55 -0.38 2.11
C LEU A 158 10.97 -1.78 1.89
N TRP A 159 10.29 -2.00 0.77
CA TRP A 159 9.76 -3.32 0.42
C TRP A 159 10.87 -4.39 0.36
N ARG A 160 12.00 -4.08 -0.30
CA ARG A 160 13.19 -4.95 -0.35
C ARG A 160 13.73 -5.30 1.04
N ARG A 161 13.88 -4.30 1.91
CA ARG A 161 14.32 -4.55 3.30
C ARG A 161 13.35 -5.46 4.06
N LEU A 162 12.04 -5.31 3.85
CA LEU A 162 11.03 -6.19 4.46
C LEU A 162 11.07 -7.61 3.86
N CYS A 163 11.59 -7.78 2.64
CA CYS A 163 11.84 -9.09 2.03
C CYS A 163 13.13 -9.75 2.53
N GLY A 164 14.05 -8.98 3.14
CA GLY A 164 15.36 -9.45 3.58
C GLY A 164 16.48 -9.28 2.54
N ASP A 165 16.25 -8.44 1.52
CA ASP A 165 17.23 -8.09 0.48
C ASP A 165 18.20 -6.97 0.91
#